data_AF-A0A1B6P7B3-F1
#
_entry.id   AF-A0A1B6P7B3-F1
#
_cell.length_a   1.000
_cell.length_b   1.000
_cell.length_c   1.000
_cell.angle_alpha   90.00
_cell.angle_beta   90.00
_cell.angle_gamma   90.00
#
_symmetry.space_group_name_H-M   'P 1'
#
loop_
_entity.id
_entity.type
_entity.pdbx_description
1 polymer ?
#
loop_
_entity_poly.entity_id
_entity_poly.type
_entity_poly.pdbx_seq_one_letter_code
_entity_poly.pdbx_strand_id
1 'polypeptide(L)'
;MGSARATGVSMFYIFKNIGSPFPPSSSACCQDVRGANVVNVCHDFTDQDKAKIDLWKWAAVTRVCGNALPVGTNCAGYIVH
;
A
#
# COMPACT_ATOMS: atom_id res chain seq x y z
N MET A 1 2.80 20.14 -1.82
CA MET A 1 1.57 19.37 -1.51
C MET A 1 1.43 18.28 -2.56
N GLY A 2 2.19 17.18 -2.41
CA GLY A 2 2.13 16.06 -3.35
C GLY A 2 1.07 15.09 -2.86
N SER A 3 -0.09 15.09 -3.50
CA SER A 3 -1.13 14.08 -3.28
C SER A 3 -0.54 12.73 -3.64
N ALA A 4 -0.26 11.89 -2.63
CA ALA A 4 0.19 10.52 -2.78
C ALA A 4 -0.96 9.66 -3.31
N ARG A 5 -1.45 9.98 -4.52
CA ARG A 5 -2.02 8.94 -5.37
C ARG A 5 -0.99 7.82 -5.35
N ALA A 6 -1.36 6.62 -4.95
CA ALA A 6 -0.51 5.45 -5.04
C ALA A 6 0.09 5.41 -6.45
N THR A 7 1.29 5.97 -6.59
CA THR A 7 1.94 6.21 -7.87
C THR A 7 2.19 4.82 -8.44
N GLY A 8 1.84 4.59 -9.71
CA GLY A 8 1.61 3.27 -10.28
C GLY A 8 2.69 2.21 -10.02
N VAL A 9 3.90 2.59 -9.62
CA VAL A 9 4.99 1.72 -9.15
C VAL A 9 4.63 0.90 -7.89
N SER A 10 3.96 1.49 -6.91
CA SER A 10 3.55 0.79 -5.67
C SER A 10 2.37 -0.16 -5.90
N MET A 11 1.53 0.16 -6.89
CA MET A 11 0.35 -0.64 -7.22
C MET A 11 0.73 -2.04 -7.76
N PHE A 12 1.89 -2.16 -8.42
CA PHE A 12 2.38 -3.45 -8.93
C PHE A 12 2.57 -4.50 -7.83
N TYR A 13 3.15 -4.13 -6.70
CA TYR A 13 3.44 -5.04 -5.59
C TYR A 13 2.17 -5.52 -4.85
N ILE A 14 1.05 -4.82 -5.06
CA ILE A 14 -0.22 -5.12 -4.38
C ILE A 14 -1.29 -5.69 -5.30
N PHE A 15 -1.04 -5.86 -6.61
CA PHE A 15 -1.99 -6.52 -7.50
C PHE A 15 -2.24 -7.98 -7.11
N LYS A 16 -3.51 -8.40 -7.17
CA LYS A 16 -3.96 -9.75 -6.78
C LYS A 16 -3.13 -10.87 -7.40
N ASN A 17 -2.98 -10.86 -8.73
CA ASN A 17 -2.47 -12.01 -9.48
C ASN A 17 -0.98 -11.95 -9.88
N ILE A 18 -0.29 -10.84 -9.62
CA ILE A 18 1.04 -10.60 -10.21
C ILE A 18 2.01 -9.96 -9.20
N GLY A 19 1.50 -9.24 -8.20
CA GLY A 19 2.32 -8.52 -7.22
C GLY A 19 2.90 -9.41 -6.12
N SER A 20 4.19 -9.28 -5.86
CA SER A 20 4.85 -9.74 -4.62
C SER A 20 4.80 -8.62 -3.59
N PRO A 21 4.38 -8.84 -2.33
CA PRO A 21 4.35 -7.78 -1.33
C PRO A 21 5.72 -7.44 -0.72
N PHE A 22 6.81 -7.88 -1.34
CA PHE A 22 8.18 -7.75 -0.82
C PHE A 22 9.05 -6.90 -1.76
N PRO A 23 8.81 -5.58 -1.87
CA PRO A 23 9.70 -4.71 -2.62
C PRO A 23 11.07 -4.63 -1.95
N PRO A 24 12.16 -4.45 -2.73
CA PRO A 24 13.46 -4.12 -2.17
C PRO A 24 13.38 -2.84 -1.35
N SER A 25 14.03 -2.82 -0.19
CA SER A 25 13.98 -1.67 0.74
C SER A 25 14.56 -0.37 0.17
N SER A 26 15.41 -0.46 -0.86
CA SER A 26 15.99 0.67 -1.61
C SER A 26 15.19 1.06 -2.86
N SER A 27 14.10 0.35 -3.18
CA SER A 27 13.29 0.65 -4.35
C SER A 27 12.56 1.99 -4.22
N ALA A 28 12.22 2.58 -5.37
CA ALA A 28 11.36 3.77 -5.43
C ALA A 28 10.02 3.56 -4.71
N CYS A 29 9.46 2.35 -4.76
CA CYS A 29 8.25 1.99 -4.01
C CYS A 29 8.42 2.23 -2.50
N CYS A 30 9.52 1.76 -1.90
CA CYS A 30 9.73 1.99 -0.47
C CYS A 30 10.10 3.44 -0.14
N GLN A 31 10.73 4.18 -1.04
CA GLN A 31 10.95 5.62 -0.85
C GLN A 31 9.62 6.38 -0.80
N ASP A 32 8.71 6.07 -1.73
CA ASP A 32 7.36 6.65 -1.76
C ASP A 32 6.57 6.28 -0.49
N VAL A 33 6.54 4.99 -0.14
CA VAL A 33 5.82 4.48 1.03
C VAL A 33 6.32 5.11 2.34
N ARG A 34 7.63 5.33 2.49
CA ARG A 34 8.20 6.00 3.68
C ARG A 34 7.78 7.45 3.81
N GLY A 35 7.57 8.15 2.70
CA GLY A 35 7.11 9.55 2.69
C GLY A 35 5.58 9.71 2.72
N ALA A 36 4.83 8.62 2.55
CA ALA A 36 3.38 8.64 2.41
C ALA A 36 2.65 8.57 3.76
N ASN A 37 1.45 9.17 3.80
CA ASN A 37 0.47 8.84 4.83
C ASN A 37 -0.29 7.58 4.41
N VAL A 38 0.24 6.43 4.82
CA VAL A 38 -0.27 5.10 4.40
C VAL A 38 -1.71 4.83 4.82
N VAL A 39 -2.20 5.50 5.87
CA VAL A 39 -3.61 5.43 6.31
C VAL A 39 -4.50 6.19 5.34
N ASN A 40 -4.11 7.40 4.93
CA ASN A 40 -4.88 8.15 3.92
C ASN A 40 -4.92 7.43 2.56
N VAL A 41 -3.82 6.80 2.15
CA VAL A 41 -3.79 6.00 0.90
C VAL A 41 -4.85 4.90 0.91
N CYS A 42 -5.16 4.30 2.07
CA CYS A 42 -6.25 3.35 2.17
C CYS A 42 -7.61 3.94 1.79
N HIS A 43 -7.85 5.21 2.13
CA HIS A 43 -9.10 5.90 1.80
C HIS A 43 -9.17 6.34 0.34
N ASP A 44 -8.02 6.47 -0.33
CA ASP A 44 -7.93 6.84 -1.74
C ASP A 44 -8.20 5.66 -2.69
N PHE A 45 -8.19 4.41 -2.20
CA PHE A 45 -8.50 3.24 -3.03
C PHE A 45 -9.96 3.24 -3.50
N THR A 46 -10.17 3.37 -4.81
CA THR A 46 -11.49 3.27 -5.42
C THR A 46 -11.99 1.82 -5.45
N ASP A 47 -13.28 1.62 -5.72
CA ASP A 47 -13.82 0.26 -5.94
C ASP A 47 -13.16 -0.44 -7.14
N GLN A 48 -12.76 0.33 -8.16
CA GLN A 48 -12.02 -0.20 -9.30
C GLN A 48 -10.61 -0.67 -8.91
N ASP A 49 -9.94 0.00 -7.98
CA ASP A 49 -8.64 -0.40 -7.47
C ASP A 49 -8.77 -1.65 -6.61
N LYS A 50 -9.75 -1.66 -5.68
CA LYS A 50 -10.07 -2.79 -4.81
C LYS A 50 -10.38 -4.08 -5.59
N ALA A 51 -10.93 -3.97 -6.80
CA ALA A 51 -11.13 -5.12 -7.68
C ALA A 51 -9.81 -5.75 -8.19
N LYS A 52 -8.73 -4.96 -8.27
CA LYS A 52 -7.44 -5.36 -8.86
C LYS A 52 -6.36 -5.65 -7.82
N ILE A 53 -6.44 -5.06 -6.63
CA ILE A 53 -5.42 -5.15 -5.58
C ILE A 53 -5.84 -6.04 -4.42
N ASP A 54 -4.87 -6.51 -3.65
CA ASP A 54 -5.07 -7.12 -2.35
C ASP A 54 -4.61 -6.18 -1.24
N LEU A 55 -5.53 -5.78 -0.37
CA LEU A 55 -5.26 -4.86 0.74
C LEU A 55 -4.28 -5.45 1.77
N TRP A 56 -4.27 -6.78 1.93
CA TRP A 56 -3.28 -7.45 2.77
C TRP A 56 -1.86 -7.27 2.21
N LYS A 57 -1.70 -7.21 0.87
CA LYS A 57 -0.39 -6.93 0.25
C LYS A 57 0.04 -5.50 0.49
N TRP A 58 -0.89 -4.54 0.48
CA TRP A 58 -0.59 -3.18 0.89
C TRP A 58 -0.08 -3.11 2.33
N ALA A 59 -0.78 -3.75 3.27
CA ALA A 59 -0.31 -3.83 4.66
C ALA A 59 1.10 -4.45 4.77
N ALA A 60 1.38 -5.51 4.01
CA ALA A 60 2.70 -6.12 3.97
C ALA A 60 3.78 -5.19 3.36
N VAL A 61 3.50 -4.52 2.23
CA VAL A 61 4.42 -3.55 1.60
C VAL A 61 4.78 -2.43 2.56
N THR A 62 3.76 -1.84 3.22
CA THR A 62 3.97 -0.74 4.18
C THR A 62 4.88 -1.17 5.34
N ARG A 63 4.68 -2.41 5.84
CA ARG A 63 5.53 -3.02 6.86
C ARG A 63 6.96 -3.26 6.38
N VAL A 64 7.14 -3.84 5.19
CA VAL A 64 8.47 -4.10 4.60
C VAL A 64 9.26 -2.80 4.40
N CYS A 65 8.59 -1.74 3.97
CA CYS A 65 9.23 -0.46 3.73
C CYS A 65 9.49 0.36 5.01
N GLY A 66 9.01 -0.11 6.18
CA GLY A 66 9.25 0.51 7.48
C GLY A 66 8.26 1.62 7.84
N ASN A 67 7.09 1.67 7.19
CA ASN A 67 6.01 2.61 7.49
C ASN A 67 4.69 1.84 7.66
N ALA A 68 4.68 0.87 8.58
CA ALA A 68 3.58 -0.06 8.74
C ALA A 68 2.27 0.65 9.10
N LEU A 69 1.16 0.18 8.55
CA LEU A 69 -0.16 0.57 9.06
C LEU A 69 -0.29 0.18 10.54
N PRO A 70 -0.90 1.03 11.39
CA PRO A 70 -1.15 0.69 12.77
C PRO A 70 -2.11 -0.51 12.90
N VAL A 71 -1.86 -1.38 13.88
CA VAL A 71 -2.76 -2.49 14.22
C VAL A 71 -4.14 -1.95 14.58
N GLY A 72 -5.19 -2.62 14.10
CA GLY A 72 -6.59 -2.21 14.27
C GLY A 72 -7.08 -1.18 13.24
N THR A 73 -6.21 -0.66 12.37
CA THR A 73 -6.62 0.26 11.30
C THR A 73 -7.50 -0.46 10.28
N ASN A 74 -8.63 0.15 9.93
CA ASN A 74 -9.44 -0.28 8.80
C ASN A 74 -8.94 0.39 7.51
N CYS A 75 -8.26 -0.40 6.68
CA CYS A 75 -7.80 0.00 5.37
C CYS A 75 -8.78 -0.48 4.29
N ALA A 76 -9.75 0.36 3.92
CA ALA A 76 -10.72 0.09 2.86
C ALA A 76 -11.50 -1.25 3.01
N GLY A 77 -11.76 -1.68 4.25
CA GLY A 77 -12.43 -2.94 4.58
C GLY A 77 -11.49 -4.04 5.07
N TYR A 78 -10.17 -3.84 5.00
CA TYR A 78 -9.18 -4.75 5.58
C TYR A 78 -8.73 -4.26 6.97
N ILE A 79 -8.88 -5.09 7.99
CA ILE A 79 -8.40 -4.79 9.35
C ILE A 79 -6.96 -5.28 9.48
N VAL A 80 -6.06 -4.40 9.90
CA VAL A 80 -4.65 -4.73 10.15
C VAL A 80 -4.53 -5.46 11.50
N HIS A 81 -3.87 -6.62 11.50
CA HIS A 81 -3.65 -7.47 12.68
C HIS A 81 -2.16 -7.58 13.04
#